data_AF-A0A7Y9JGH3-F1
#
_entry.id   AF-A0A7Y9JGH3-F1
#
_cell.length_a   1.000
_cell.length_b   1.000
_cell.length_c   1.000
_cell.angle_alpha   90.00
_cell.angle_beta   90.00
_cell.angle_gamma   90.00
#
_symmetry.space_group_name_H-M   'P 1'
#
loop_
_entity.id
_entity.type
_entity.pdbx_description
1 polymer ?
#
loop_
_entity_poly.entity_id
_entity_poly.type
_entity_poly.pdbx_seq_one_letter_code
_entity_poly.pdbx_strand_id
1 'polypeptide(L)'
;MEHPWHFDTNEFTVSLLTQEPEDGGVFEYCPNIRSAEAENFGDVRRVLTGHGGDLVRGLRLRPGDLQLFRGRYSLHRVAAVRGDTARHTAILAYSERPGVIGSVARTRQLFGRVLPEHLAAEGRAVRVDRLLD
;
A
#
# COMPACT_ATOMS: atom_id res chain seq x y z
N MET A 1 0.43 12.87 10.25
CA MET A 1 0.41 11.39 10.15
C MET A 1 0.96 11.03 8.77
N GLU A 2 1.76 9.96 8.66
CA GLU A 2 2.26 9.44 7.38
C GLU A 2 1.85 7.97 7.22
N HIS A 3 1.72 7.52 5.98
CA HIS A 3 1.59 6.10 5.69
C HIS A 3 2.94 5.63 5.14
N PRO A 4 3.73 4.83 5.88
CA PRO A 4 5.12 4.54 5.53
C PRO A 4 5.24 3.73 4.24
N TRP A 5 6.47 3.57 3.75
CA TRP A 5 6.79 2.69 2.63
C TRP A 5 6.33 1.27 2.90
N HIS A 6 5.53 0.73 1.98
CA HIS A 6 5.01 -0.63 2.07
C HIS A 6 4.60 -1.15 0.69
N PHE A 7 4.28 -2.44 0.67
CA PHE A 7 3.53 -3.07 -0.42
C PHE A 7 2.15 -3.48 0.09
N ASP A 8 1.19 -3.57 -0.83
CA ASP A 8 -0.09 -4.17 -0.52
C ASP A 8 0.01 -5.71 -0.55
N THR A 9 -0.90 -6.35 0.20
CA THR A 9 -1.15 -7.79 0.05
C THR A 9 -1.92 -8.04 -1.26
N ASN A 10 -2.80 -7.12 -1.63
CA ASN A 10 -3.64 -7.21 -2.81
C ASN A 10 -2.88 -6.74 -4.07
N GLU A 11 -3.14 -7.41 -5.19
CA GLU A 11 -2.52 -7.17 -6.48
C GLU A 11 -2.92 -5.82 -7.05
N PHE A 12 -4.19 -5.43 -6.87
CA PHE A 12 -4.74 -4.19 -7.40
C PHE A 12 -5.40 -3.36 -6.29
N THR A 13 -5.09 -2.07 -6.31
CA THR A 13 -5.65 -1.09 -5.39
C THR A 13 -6.26 0.04 -6.20
N VAL A 14 -7.51 0.37 -5.87
CA VAL A 14 -8.20 1.57 -6.34
C VAL A 14 -8.28 2.54 -5.17
N SER A 15 -7.76 3.74 -5.35
CA SER A 15 -7.83 4.80 -4.33
C SER A 15 -8.59 6.01 -4.87
N LEU A 16 -9.39 6.61 -3.99
CA LEU A 16 -10.14 7.83 -4.24
C LEU A 16 -9.93 8.78 -3.08
N LEU A 17 -9.30 9.93 -3.35
CA LEU A 17 -9.17 10.99 -2.37
C LEU A 17 -10.53 11.69 -2.21
N THR A 18 -11.01 11.81 -0.97
CA THR A 18 -12.30 12.48 -0.67
C THR A 18 -12.11 13.81 0.04
N GLN A 19 -10.95 14.03 0.68
CA GLN A 19 -10.59 15.30 1.30
C GLN A 19 -9.07 15.52 1.20
N GLU A 20 -8.67 16.65 0.61
CA GLU A 20 -7.27 17.10 0.60
C GLU A 20 -6.83 17.58 1.99
N PRO A 21 -5.56 17.35 2.36
CA PRO A 21 -4.94 18.09 3.46
C PRO A 21 -4.53 19.50 3.02
N GLU A 22 -4.12 20.34 3.97
CA GLU A 22 -3.55 21.66 3.68
C GLU A 22 -2.18 21.55 2.97
N ASP A 23 -1.30 20.67 3.46
CA ASP A 23 0.00 20.41 2.86
C ASP A 23 0.45 18.95 3.02
N GLY A 24 1.37 18.51 2.15
CA GLY A 24 1.91 17.16 2.13
C GLY A 24 0.93 16.14 1.54
N GLY A 25 0.94 14.91 2.05
CA GLY A 25 0.02 13.85 1.60
C GLY A 25 0.23 13.37 0.15
N VAL A 26 1.39 13.67 -0.43
CA VAL A 26 1.78 13.23 -1.78
C VAL A 26 1.91 11.71 -1.79
N PHE A 27 1.32 11.06 -2.80
CA PHE A 27 1.51 9.65 -3.03
C PHE A 27 2.87 9.44 -3.72
N GLU A 28 3.78 8.76 -3.05
CA GLU A 28 5.11 8.47 -3.57
C GLU A 28 5.23 6.97 -3.84
N TYR A 29 5.75 6.60 -5.00
CA TYR A 29 5.79 5.20 -5.41
C TYR A 29 6.95 4.87 -6.36
N CYS A 30 7.35 3.60 -6.37
CA CYS A 30 8.29 3.02 -7.32
C CYS A 30 7.54 1.96 -8.14
N PRO A 31 7.09 2.27 -9.37
CA PRO A 31 6.26 1.36 -10.14
C PRO A 31 7.03 0.10 -10.54
N ASN A 32 6.42 -1.07 -10.29
CA ASN A 32 6.99 -2.37 -10.67
C ASN A 32 8.43 -2.57 -10.18
N ILE A 33 8.77 -2.00 -9.02
CA ILE A 33 10.08 -2.20 -8.41
C ILE A 33 10.33 -3.67 -8.09
N ARG A 34 9.27 -4.49 -7.97
CA ARG A 34 9.34 -5.96 -7.92
C ARG A 34 8.31 -6.60 -8.86
N SER A 35 8.47 -7.89 -9.13
CA SER A 35 7.51 -8.73 -9.88
C SER A 35 7.16 -10.00 -9.08
N ALA A 36 6.24 -10.82 -9.61
CA ALA A 36 5.87 -12.10 -8.98
C ALA A 36 7.05 -13.08 -8.81
N GLU A 37 8.12 -12.91 -9.59
CA GLU A 37 9.30 -13.75 -9.61
C GLU A 37 10.52 -13.12 -8.93
N ALA A 38 10.53 -11.79 -8.76
CA ALA A 38 11.72 -11.06 -8.32
C ALA A 38 11.38 -9.92 -7.35
N GLU A 39 11.86 -10.04 -6.11
CA GLU A 39 11.68 -9.04 -5.04
C GLU A 39 12.51 -7.76 -5.23
N ASN A 40 13.61 -7.85 -5.98
CA ASN A 40 14.55 -6.74 -6.21
C ASN A 40 14.99 -6.02 -4.92
N PHE A 41 15.34 -6.80 -3.89
CA PHE A 41 15.72 -6.30 -2.56
C PHE A 41 16.78 -5.19 -2.57
N GLY A 42 17.70 -5.21 -3.54
CA GLY A 42 18.72 -4.17 -3.71
C GLY A 42 18.12 -2.79 -3.94
N ASP A 43 17.22 -2.66 -4.91
CA ASP A 43 16.55 -1.40 -5.25
C ASP A 43 15.55 -1.00 -4.17
N VAL A 44 14.79 -1.96 -3.61
CA VAL A 44 13.90 -1.71 -2.48
C VAL A 44 14.70 -1.12 -1.30
N ARG A 45 15.84 -1.72 -0.95
CA ARG A 45 16.72 -1.19 0.12
C ARG A 45 17.25 0.20 -0.21
N ARG A 46 17.62 0.48 -1.46
CA ARG A 46 18.05 1.83 -1.86
C ARG A 46 16.96 2.86 -1.59
N VAL A 47 15.70 2.57 -1.94
CA VAL A 47 14.57 3.48 -1.67
C VAL A 47 14.36 3.66 -0.17
N LEU A 48 14.30 2.56 0.59
CA LEU A 48 14.08 2.59 2.04
C LEU A 48 15.19 3.31 2.82
N THR A 49 16.42 3.31 2.29
CA THR A 49 17.57 4.00 2.90
C THR A 49 17.82 5.39 2.33
N GLY A 50 16.95 5.91 1.47
CA GLY A 50 17.05 7.27 0.91
C GLY A 50 18.03 7.44 -0.26
N HIS A 51 18.59 6.35 -0.79
CA HIS A 51 19.54 6.35 -1.91
C HIS A 51 18.90 6.00 -3.28
N GLY A 52 17.56 5.89 -3.32
CA GLY A 52 16.78 5.45 -4.48
C GLY A 52 15.86 6.52 -5.06
N GLY A 53 16.15 7.81 -4.87
CA GLY A 53 15.28 8.91 -5.30
C GLY A 53 14.97 8.92 -6.80
N ASP A 54 15.90 8.41 -7.63
CA ASP A 54 15.75 8.20 -9.08
C ASP A 54 14.64 7.20 -9.45
N LEU A 55 14.30 6.28 -8.54
CA LEU A 55 13.24 5.29 -8.71
C LEU A 55 11.87 5.81 -8.26
N VAL A 56 11.84 6.84 -7.42
CA VAL A 56 10.62 7.37 -6.82
C VAL A 56 9.89 8.28 -7.82
N ARG A 57 8.56 8.16 -7.83
CA ARG A 57 7.63 9.04 -8.55
C ARG A 57 6.66 9.63 -7.54
N GLY A 58 6.33 10.91 -7.71
CA GLY A 58 5.34 11.60 -6.89
C GLY A 58 4.07 11.87 -7.68
N LEU A 59 2.91 11.64 -7.06
CA LEU A 59 1.60 11.94 -7.61
C LEU A 59 0.78 12.72 -6.59
N ARG A 60 0.36 13.93 -6.95
CA ARG A 60 -0.58 14.72 -6.16
C ARG A 60 -2.00 14.40 -6.64
N LEU A 61 -2.78 13.78 -5.76
CA LEU A 61 -4.18 13.46 -5.99
C LEU A 61 -5.08 14.60 -5.51
N ARG A 62 -6.22 14.78 -6.18
CA ARG A 62 -7.30 15.71 -5.82
C ARG A 62 -8.62 14.97 -5.72
N PRO A 63 -9.64 15.54 -5.03
CA PRO A 63 -10.97 14.97 -5.02
C PRO A 63 -11.51 14.85 -6.46
N GLY A 64 -11.98 13.66 -6.81
CA GLY A 64 -12.41 13.31 -8.17
C GLY A 64 -11.37 12.51 -8.97
N ASP A 65 -10.11 12.50 -8.57
CA ASP A 65 -9.10 11.62 -9.19
C ASP A 65 -9.36 10.17 -8.78
N LEU A 66 -9.38 9.27 -9.77
CA LEU A 66 -9.41 7.83 -9.56
C LEU A 66 -8.03 7.25 -9.82
N GLN A 67 -7.37 6.74 -8.77
CA GLN A 67 -6.06 6.11 -8.89
C GLN A 67 -6.22 4.59 -8.95
N LEU A 68 -5.59 3.95 -9.95
CA LEU A 68 -5.48 2.49 -10.03
C LEU A 68 -4.00 2.12 -10.10
N PHE A 69 -3.54 1.23 -9.24
CA PHE A 69 -2.16 0.78 -9.24
C PHE A 69 -1.99 -0.64 -8.72
N ARG A 70 -0.83 -1.22 -9.02
CA ARG A 70 -0.48 -2.57 -8.56
C ARG A 70 0.27 -2.51 -7.23
N GLY A 71 -0.46 -2.42 -6.12
CA GLY A 71 0.09 -2.22 -4.79
C GLY A 71 1.04 -3.33 -4.35
N ARG A 72 0.77 -4.57 -4.78
CA ARG A 72 1.67 -5.71 -4.54
C ARG A 72 3.05 -5.53 -5.16
N TYR A 73 3.16 -4.85 -6.30
CA TYR A 73 4.40 -4.76 -7.10
C TYR A 73 5.04 -3.37 -7.07
N SER A 74 4.36 -2.37 -6.50
CA SER A 74 4.84 -0.99 -6.43
C SER A 74 5.09 -0.62 -4.98
N LEU A 75 6.34 -0.37 -4.61
CA LEU A 75 6.65 0.13 -3.26
C LEU A 75 6.08 1.54 -3.17
N HIS A 76 5.24 1.82 -2.18
CA HIS A 76 4.55 3.10 -2.12
C HIS A 76 4.34 3.58 -0.69
N ARG A 77 4.14 4.90 -0.56
CA ARG A 77 3.86 5.59 0.70
C ARG A 77 3.00 6.83 0.45
N VAL A 78 2.47 7.38 1.54
CA VAL A 78 1.88 8.73 1.55
C VAL A 78 2.76 9.60 2.43
N ALA A 79 3.36 10.63 1.82
CA ALA A 79 4.20 11.59 2.53
C ALA A 79 3.42 12.26 3.67
N ALA A 80 4.15 12.69 4.72
CA ALA A 80 3.55 13.29 5.91
C ALA A 80 2.55 14.40 5.56
N VAL A 81 1.34 14.30 6.12
CA VAL A 81 0.32 15.34 6.07
C VAL A 81 0.62 16.42 7.11
N ARG A 82 0.48 17.69 6.74
CA ARG A 82 0.63 18.87 7.60
C ARG A 82 -0.63 19.73 7.57
N GLY A 83 -0.82 20.51 8.63
CA GLY A 83 -2.01 21.32 8.86
C GLY A 83 -3.06 20.64 9.73
N ASP A 84 -4.17 21.33 9.95
CA ASP A 84 -5.26 20.88 10.84
C ASP A 84 -6.33 20.08 10.06
N THR A 85 -6.36 20.23 8.74
CA THR A 85 -7.28 19.50 7.86
C THR A 85 -6.80 18.06 7.62
N ALA A 86 -7.60 17.09 8.05
CA ALA A 86 -7.32 15.67 7.81
C ALA A 86 -7.39 15.31 6.31
N ARG A 87 -6.49 14.42 5.88
CA ARG A 87 -6.55 13.78 4.57
C ARG A 87 -7.46 12.56 4.64
N HIS A 88 -8.50 12.50 3.82
CA HIS A 88 -9.40 11.35 3.73
C HIS A 88 -9.30 10.66 2.37
N THR A 89 -9.20 9.33 2.39
CA THR A 89 -9.14 8.50 1.20
C THR A 89 -10.00 7.25 1.40
N ALA A 90 -10.72 6.86 0.36
CA ALA A 90 -11.29 5.52 0.25
C ALA A 90 -10.30 4.64 -0.50
N ILE A 91 -10.19 3.38 -0.06
CA ILE A 91 -9.32 2.38 -0.67
C ILE A 91 -10.16 1.12 -0.90
N LEU A 92 -10.17 0.65 -2.14
CA LEU A 92 -10.74 -0.62 -2.53
C LEU A 92 -9.60 -1.52 -2.99
N ALA A 93 -9.45 -2.66 -2.32
CA ALA A 93 -8.39 -3.60 -2.58
C ALA A 93 -8.96 -4.87 -3.23
N TYR A 94 -8.33 -5.32 -4.31
CA TYR A 94 -8.80 -6.44 -5.12
C TYR A 94 -7.69 -7.48 -5.26
N SER A 95 -8.05 -8.73 -5.04
CA SER A 95 -7.18 -9.89 -5.27
C SER A 95 -7.69 -10.75 -6.40
N GLU A 96 -6.75 -11.36 -7.15
CA GLU A 96 -7.09 -12.21 -8.29
C GLU A 96 -7.69 -13.55 -7.85
N ARG A 97 -7.34 -14.00 -6.63
CA ARG A 97 -7.77 -15.29 -6.08
C ARG A 97 -8.88 -15.12 -5.04
N PRO A 98 -9.94 -15.94 -5.09
CA PRO A 98 -10.91 -16.02 -4.01
C PRO A 98 -10.27 -16.46 -2.69
N GLY A 99 -10.81 -15.98 -1.56
CA GLY A 99 -10.41 -16.43 -0.23
C GLY A 99 -9.11 -15.81 0.31
N VAL A 100 -8.55 -14.80 -0.36
CA VAL A 100 -7.44 -14.01 0.20
C VAL A 100 -7.95 -13.22 1.40
N ILE A 101 -7.39 -13.52 2.57
CA ILE A 101 -7.70 -12.88 3.86
C ILE A 101 -6.39 -12.37 4.44
N GLY A 102 -6.37 -11.11 4.88
CA GLY A 102 -5.19 -10.49 5.49
C GLY A 102 -4.79 -11.19 6.80
N SER A 103 -3.50 -11.15 7.14
CA SER A 103 -3.02 -11.74 8.39
C SER A 103 -3.61 -11.02 9.62
N VAL A 104 -3.78 -11.74 10.72
CA VAL A 104 -4.31 -11.18 11.97
C VAL A 104 -3.47 -9.98 12.42
N ALA A 105 -2.14 -10.09 12.33
CA ALA A 105 -1.23 -9.02 12.71
C ALA A 105 -1.45 -7.74 11.89
N ARG A 106 -1.49 -7.85 10.56
CA ARG A 106 -1.66 -6.70 9.64
C ARG A 106 -3.05 -6.07 9.79
N THR A 107 -4.11 -6.89 9.81
CA THR A 107 -5.49 -6.39 9.97
C THR A 107 -5.65 -5.65 11.30
N ARG A 108 -5.08 -6.16 12.39
CA ARG A 108 -5.12 -5.46 13.68
C ARG A 108 -4.34 -4.15 13.66
N GLN A 109 -3.18 -4.11 13.03
CA GLN A 109 -2.38 -2.89 12.90
C GLN A 109 -3.12 -1.80 12.12
N LEU A 110 -3.79 -2.15 11.02
CA LEU A 110 -4.47 -1.19 10.15
C LEU A 110 -5.82 -0.73 10.72
N PHE A 111 -6.62 -1.66 11.27
CA PHE A 111 -8.02 -1.38 11.64
C PHE A 111 -8.27 -1.37 13.15
N GLY A 112 -7.27 -1.72 13.96
CA GLY A 112 -7.40 -1.87 15.42
C GLY A 112 -8.21 -3.09 15.87
N ARG A 113 -8.77 -3.87 14.93
CA ARG A 113 -9.68 -5.00 15.18
C ARG A 113 -9.51 -6.10 14.14
N VAL A 114 -9.95 -7.30 14.48
CA VAL A 114 -9.99 -8.46 13.59
C VAL A 114 -11.35 -9.14 13.69
N LEU A 115 -11.69 -9.94 12.68
CA LEU A 115 -12.91 -10.75 12.65
C LEU A 115 -12.58 -12.25 12.80
N PRO A 116 -13.55 -13.11 13.18
CA PRO A 116 -13.33 -14.56 13.31
C PRO A 116 -12.72 -15.22 12.07
N GLU A 117 -13.05 -14.73 10.87
CA GLU A 117 -12.52 -15.21 9.60
C GLU A 117 -11.01 -15.01 9.50
N HIS A 118 -10.48 -13.90 10.03
CA HIS A 118 -9.04 -13.65 10.09
C HIS A 118 -8.35 -14.66 11.00
N LEU A 119 -8.93 -14.90 12.19
CA LEU A 119 -8.39 -15.88 13.14
C LEU A 119 -8.44 -17.31 12.56
N ALA A 120 -9.53 -17.65 11.87
CA ALA A 120 -9.68 -18.95 11.22
C ALA A 120 -8.71 -19.13 10.04
N ALA A 121 -8.42 -18.06 9.29
CA ALA A 121 -7.50 -18.09 8.15
C ALA A 121 -6.02 -18.09 8.56
N GLU A 122 -5.69 -17.76 9.80
CA GLU A 122 -4.31 -17.72 10.29
C GLU A 122 -3.60 -19.08 10.06
N GLY A 123 -2.42 -19.05 9.45
CA GLY A 123 -1.68 -20.26 9.04
C GLY A 123 -2.21 -20.99 7.80
N ARG A 124 -3.33 -20.53 7.20
CA ARG A 124 -3.94 -21.08 5.97
C ARG A 124 -4.06 -20.03 4.86
N ALA A 125 -3.16 -19.05 4.85
CA ALA A 125 -3.22 -17.91 3.94
C ALA A 125 -3.19 -18.34 2.47
N VAL A 126 -4.18 -17.90 1.70
CA VAL A 126 -4.17 -18.01 0.23
C VAL A 126 -3.17 -16.97 -0.29
N ARG A 127 -2.05 -17.44 -0.83
CA ARG A 127 -1.04 -16.58 -1.45
C ARG A 127 -1.18 -16.59 -2.96
N VAL A 128 -0.96 -15.42 -3.55
CA VAL A 128 -0.98 -15.21 -5.00
C VAL A 128 0.41 -15.50 -5.59
N ASP A 129 1.45 -15.12 -4.86
CA ASP A 129 2.87 -15.28 -5.22
C ASP A 129 3.69 -15.85 -4.04
N ARG A 130 5.01 -15.93 -4.21
CA ARG A 130 5.96 -16.34 -3.17
C ARG A 130 6.70 -15.16 -2.52
N LEU A 131 6.26 -13.94 -2.80
CA LEU A 131 6.88 -12.73 -2.26
C LEU A 131 6.51 -12.54 -0.78
N LEU A 132 7.28 -11.70 -0.09
CA LEU A 132 7.05 -11.27 1.28
C LEU A 132 5.99 -10.16 1.32
N ASP A 133 5.15 -10.22 2.36
CA ASP A 133 4.05 -9.26 2.64
C ASP A 133 4.51 -8.04 3.44
#